data_AF-A0A452ZAU0-F1
#
_entry.id   AF-A0A452ZAU0-F1
#
_cell.length_a   1.000
_cell.length_b   1.000
_cell.length_c   1.000
_cell.angle_alpha   90.00
_cell.angle_beta   90.00
_cell.angle_gamma   90.00
#
_symmetry.space_group_name_H-M   'P 1'
#
loop_
_entity.id
_entity.type
_entity.pdbx_description
1 polymer ?
#
loop_
_entity_poly.entity_id
_entity_poly.type
_entity_poly.pdbx_seq_one_letter_code
_entity_poly.pdbx_strand_id
1 'polypeptide(L)'
;NQGLYYLYLEAISVRNSKAHVVSENSDASSTDILATGSFSFETFTDKDLKFITEYNSEHGADVFRQILHSFCPSIYGHELVKAGITLALFGAVQKHSMDQNKVPIRGDIHVIIVGDPGLGKSQLLKAAASVSPRGIYVCGNTTTNAGLTVAVVKDSMTNDYAFEAGGHGSC
;
A
#
# COMPACT_ATOMS: atom_id res chain seq x y z
N ASN A 1 8.59 -24.44 -41.11
CA ASN A 1 7.92 -25.00 -39.92
C ASN A 1 8.62 -24.57 -38.65
N GLN A 2 8.27 -23.42 -38.09
CA GLN A 2 8.59 -23.10 -36.71
C GLN A 2 7.38 -23.52 -35.87
N GLY A 3 7.55 -24.53 -35.02
CA GLY A 3 6.49 -25.00 -34.13
C GLY A 3 6.33 -24.03 -32.97
N LEU A 4 5.15 -23.43 -32.86
CA LEU A 4 4.72 -22.68 -31.67
C LEU A 4 4.28 -23.70 -30.61
N TYR A 5 4.89 -23.64 -29.43
CA TYR A 5 4.49 -24.43 -28.26
C TYR A 5 3.78 -23.50 -27.28
N TYR A 6 2.55 -23.84 -26.89
CA TYR A 6 1.84 -23.14 -25.84
C TYR A 6 2.30 -23.68 -24.48
N LEU A 7 2.76 -22.79 -23.60
CA LEU A 7 3.11 -23.12 -22.22
C LEU A 7 1.91 -22.78 -21.33
N TYR A 8 1.30 -23.80 -20.75
CA TYR A 8 0.31 -23.66 -19.68
C TYR A 8 0.92 -24.17 -18.37
N LEU A 9 0.59 -23.50 -17.26
CA LEU A 9 0.94 -23.94 -15.92
C LEU A 9 -0.19 -24.78 -15.34
N GLU A 10 0.03 -26.07 -15.17
CA GLU A 10 -0.85 -26.90 -14.36
C GLU A 10 -0.58 -26.60 -12.88
N ALA A 11 -1.52 -25.91 -12.23
CA ALA A 11 -1.38 -25.57 -10.83
C ALA A 11 -1.61 -26.81 -9.95
N ILE A 12 -0.54 -27.35 -9.35
CA ILE A 12 -0.59 -28.50 -8.44
C ILE A 12 -1.10 -28.06 -7.04
N SER A 13 -0.79 -26.85 -6.61
CA SER A 13 -1.26 -26.30 -5.34
C SER A 13 -1.36 -24.78 -5.41
N VAL A 14 -2.52 -24.25 -5.01
CA VAL A 14 -2.75 -22.82 -4.86
C VAL A 14 -2.86 -22.54 -3.36
N ARG A 15 -1.85 -21.87 -2.80
CA ARG A 15 -1.91 -21.41 -1.40
C ARG A 15 -2.36 -19.97 -1.36
N ASN A 16 -3.53 -19.74 -0.78
CA ASN A 16 -4.02 -18.40 -0.49
C ASN A 16 -3.36 -17.90 0.80
N SER A 17 -2.39 -16.99 0.68
CA SER A 17 -1.70 -16.40 1.84
C SER A 17 -2.59 -15.53 2.73
N LYS A 18 -3.85 -15.25 2.32
CA LYS A 18 -4.84 -14.57 3.16
C LYS A 18 -5.72 -15.51 4.00
N ALA A 19 -5.54 -16.83 3.87
CA ALA A 19 -6.30 -17.81 4.62
C ALA A 19 -5.43 -18.48 5.71
N HIS A 20 -5.48 -17.88 6.91
CA HIS A 20 -5.41 -18.56 8.20
C HIS A 20 -4.11 -19.28 8.62
N VAL A 21 -3.39 -18.67 9.57
CA VAL A 21 -2.66 -19.41 10.62
C VAL A 21 -3.64 -19.59 11.77
N VAL A 22 -4.33 -20.74 11.83
CA VAL A 22 -4.75 -21.30 13.12
C VAL A 22 -3.74 -22.35 13.47
N SER A 23 -2.90 -22.01 14.44
CA SER A 23 -2.25 -22.99 15.28
C SER A 23 -3.29 -23.43 16.29
N GLU A 24 -3.72 -24.69 16.20
CA GLU A 24 -4.35 -25.38 17.31
C GLU A 24 -3.39 -25.34 18.50
N ASN A 25 -3.80 -24.69 19.58
CA ASN A 25 -3.42 -25.09 20.92
C ASN A 25 -4.57 -24.70 21.84
N SER A 26 -5.31 -25.72 22.26
CA SER A 26 -6.21 -25.70 23.40
C SER A 26 -5.44 -25.19 24.63
N ASP A 27 -5.85 -24.03 25.15
CA ASP A 27 -6.31 -23.86 26.52
C ASP A 27 -6.91 -22.45 26.71
N ALA A 28 -8.03 -22.38 27.43
CA ALA A 28 -8.99 -21.29 27.41
C ALA A 28 -8.57 -20.05 28.24
N SER A 29 -8.77 -18.84 27.69
CA SER A 29 -9.49 -17.72 28.35
C SER A 29 -9.53 -16.44 27.49
N SER A 30 -10.77 -16.02 27.18
CA SER A 30 -11.32 -14.74 26.72
C SER A 30 -10.41 -13.52 26.48
N THR A 31 -10.44 -12.93 25.27
CA THR A 31 -11.25 -11.74 24.89
C THR A 31 -10.89 -11.26 23.46
N ASP A 32 -11.93 -11.12 22.63
CA ASP A 32 -12.09 -10.29 21.42
C ASP A 32 -11.02 -10.29 20.30
N ILE A 33 -11.30 -11.13 19.31
CA ILE A 33 -10.64 -11.17 17.99
C ILE A 33 -11.22 -10.05 17.12
N LEU A 34 -10.46 -8.96 16.92
CA LEU A 34 -10.69 -8.01 15.82
C LEU A 34 -9.72 -8.31 14.68
N ALA A 35 -10.21 -9.11 13.73
CA ALA A 35 -9.58 -9.40 12.44
C ALA A 35 -9.43 -8.11 11.62
N THR A 36 -8.35 -7.38 11.85
CA THR A 36 -7.90 -6.30 10.96
C THR A 36 -6.93 -6.90 9.95
N GLY A 37 -7.27 -6.78 8.66
CA GLY A 37 -6.67 -7.50 7.55
C GLY A 37 -5.15 -7.61 7.62
N SER A 38 -4.69 -8.85 7.77
CA SER A 38 -3.30 -9.27 7.70
C SER A 38 -2.73 -8.96 6.31
N PHE A 39 -2.18 -7.76 6.17
CA PHE A 39 -1.01 -7.56 5.32
C PHE A 39 0.09 -8.47 5.90
N SER A 40 0.59 -9.40 5.12
CA SER A 40 1.75 -10.22 5.48
C SER A 40 2.96 -9.30 5.61
N PHE A 41 3.10 -8.74 6.80
CA PHE A 41 4.27 -8.02 7.26
C PHE A 41 5.40 -9.04 7.34
N GLU A 42 6.60 -8.64 6.94
CA GLU A 42 7.82 -9.37 7.31
C GLU A 42 7.73 -9.65 8.82
N THR A 43 7.73 -10.91 9.21
CA THR A 43 7.74 -11.28 10.62
C THR A 43 8.99 -10.66 11.22
N PHE A 44 8.83 -9.62 12.06
CA PHE A 44 9.95 -8.97 12.72
C PHE A 44 10.75 -10.01 13.50
N THR A 45 12.06 -10.08 13.26
CA THR A 45 12.94 -10.94 14.03
C THR A 45 13.16 -10.32 15.41
N ASP A 46 13.44 -11.13 16.43
CA ASP A 46 13.79 -10.62 17.78
C ASP A 46 14.97 -9.63 17.78
N LYS A 47 15.85 -9.73 16.77
CA LYS A 47 16.95 -8.78 16.56
C LYS A 47 16.45 -7.41 16.11
N ASP A 48 15.46 -7.38 15.23
CA ASP A 48 14.88 -6.16 14.68
C ASP A 48 14.11 -5.41 15.78
N LEU A 49 13.37 -6.14 16.62
CA LEU A 49 12.66 -5.56 17.76
C LEU A 49 13.63 -4.89 18.75
N LYS A 50 14.74 -5.56 19.08
CA LYS A 50 15.77 -4.97 19.94
C LYS A 50 16.35 -3.69 19.33
N PHE A 51 16.69 -3.74 18.04
CA PHE A 51 17.23 -2.58 17.33
C PHE A 51 16.24 -1.39 17.34
N ILE A 52 14.95 -1.63 17.09
CA ILE A 52 13.92 -0.59 17.11
C ILE A 52 13.82 0.04 18.50
N THR A 53 13.85 -0.77 19.57
CA THR A 53 13.78 -0.25 20.94
C THR A 53 15.02 0.57 21.32
N GLU A 54 16.20 0.09 20.93
CA GLU A 54 17.47 0.78 21.19
C GLU A 54 17.51 2.11 20.44
N TYR A 55 17.20 2.10 19.14
CA TYR A 55 17.14 3.29 18.30
C TYR A 55 16.16 4.34 18.85
N ASN A 56 14.97 3.92 19.29
CA ASN A 56 14.00 4.83 19.91
C ASN A 56 14.51 5.39 21.25
N SER A 57 15.21 4.59 22.06
CA SER A 57 15.77 5.05 23.32
C SER A 57 16.89 6.09 23.14
N GLU A 58 17.70 5.96 22.08
CA GLU A 58 18.81 6.88 21.78
C GLU A 58 18.33 8.18 21.12
N HIS A 59 17.37 8.10 20.19
CA HIS A 59 16.97 9.21 19.32
C HIS A 59 15.55 9.75 19.61
N GLY A 60 14.94 9.34 20.73
CA GLY A 60 13.52 9.48 21.04
C GLY A 60 12.92 10.88 20.89
N ALA A 61 13.71 11.96 21.00
CA ALA A 61 13.23 13.33 20.83
C ALA A 61 12.93 13.70 19.35
N ASP A 62 13.69 13.14 18.39
CA ASP A 62 13.69 13.60 16.99
C ASP A 62 13.49 12.48 15.96
N VAL A 63 12.99 11.30 16.37
CA VAL A 63 12.76 10.14 15.49
C VAL A 63 11.95 10.52 14.25
N PHE A 64 10.89 11.31 14.41
CA PHE A 64 10.06 11.75 13.29
C PHE A 64 10.84 12.59 12.28
N ARG A 65 11.69 13.50 12.76
CA ARG A 65 12.56 14.34 11.92
C ARG A 65 13.60 13.49 11.18
N GLN A 66 14.10 12.43 11.81
CA GLN A 66 15.06 11.52 11.20
C GLN A 66 14.42 10.66 10.09
N ILE A 67 13.19 10.18 10.31
CA ILE A 67 12.38 9.50 9.27
C ILE A 67 12.10 10.45 8.10
N LEU A 68 11.80 11.71 8.38
CA LEU A 68 11.55 12.71 7.33
C LEU A 68 12.76 12.98 6.45
N HIS A 69 13.93 13.02 7.06
CA HIS A 69 15.17 13.23 6.33
C HIS A 69 15.59 12.00 5.53
N SER A 70 15.27 10.79 5.99
CA SER A 70 15.58 9.53 5.30
C SER A 70 14.62 9.23 4.14
N PHE A 71 13.37 9.69 4.20
CA PHE A 71 12.36 9.41 3.18
C PHE A 71 12.73 9.90 1.76
N CYS A 72 13.27 11.12 1.66
CA CYS A 72 13.70 11.69 0.38
C CYS A 72 14.92 12.60 0.59
N PRO A 73 16.15 12.06 0.52
CA PRO A 73 17.37 12.83 0.74
C PRO A 73 17.72 13.74 -0.46
N SER A 74 17.14 13.49 -1.63
CA SER A 74 17.43 14.26 -2.87
C SER A 74 16.89 15.69 -2.86
N ILE A 75 15.89 15.98 -2.03
CA ILE A 75 15.26 17.31 -1.93
C ILE A 75 15.60 17.88 -0.56
N TYR A 76 16.30 19.01 -0.51
CA TYR A 76 16.58 19.70 0.75
C TYR A 76 15.41 20.62 1.13
N GLY A 77 15.13 20.74 2.43
CA GLY A 77 14.06 21.57 2.96
C GLY A 77 12.66 20.96 2.81
N HIS A 78 11.64 21.83 2.78
CA HIS A 78 10.20 21.47 2.71
C HIS A 78 9.78 20.40 3.73
N GLU A 79 10.27 20.50 4.97
CA GLU A 79 10.02 19.51 6.03
C GLU A 79 8.52 19.29 6.28
N LEU A 80 7.70 20.34 6.19
CA LEU A 80 6.25 20.26 6.33
C LEU A 80 5.58 19.43 5.23
N VAL A 81 6.04 19.56 3.99
CA VAL A 81 5.47 18.81 2.85
C VAL A 81 5.84 17.33 2.98
N LYS A 82 7.10 17.05 3.33
CA LYS A 82 7.53 15.68 3.63
C LYS A 82 6.74 15.11 4.80
N ALA A 83 6.50 15.89 5.86
CA ALA A 83 5.73 15.47 7.03
C ALA A 83 4.32 15.04 6.66
N GLY A 84 3.61 15.85 5.85
CA GLY A 84 2.27 15.50 5.39
C GLY A 84 2.23 14.18 4.60
N ILE A 85 3.25 13.91 3.80
CA ILE A 85 3.30 12.71 2.94
C ILE A 85 3.72 11.48 3.72
N THR A 86 4.68 11.61 4.61
CA THR A 86 5.07 10.54 5.54
C THR A 86 3.88 10.15 6.42
N LEU A 87 3.11 11.12 6.93
CA LEU A 87 1.87 10.83 7.67
C LEU A 87 0.81 10.14 6.80
N ALA A 88 0.68 10.54 5.53
CA ALA A 88 -0.22 9.87 4.60
C ALA A 88 0.21 8.43 4.28
N LEU A 89 1.52 8.15 4.25
CA LEU A 89 2.05 6.78 4.07
C LEU A 89 1.81 5.89 5.29
N PHE A 90 1.91 6.45 6.50
CA PHE A 90 1.52 5.72 7.72
C PHE A 90 0.00 5.51 7.80
N GLY A 91 -0.79 6.42 7.21
CA GLY A 91 -2.24 6.36 7.19
C GLY A 91 -2.87 6.72 8.53
N ALA A 92 -4.20 6.89 8.55
CA ALA A 92 -4.94 7.04 9.81
C ALA A 92 -5.66 5.74 10.19
N VAL A 93 -5.85 5.56 11.49
CA VAL A 93 -6.61 4.42 12.03
C VAL A 93 -8.07 4.60 11.69
N GLN A 94 -8.65 3.63 10.97
CA GLN A 94 -10.09 3.61 10.69
C GLN A 94 -10.86 3.48 12.00
N LYS A 95 -11.81 4.39 12.22
CA LYS A 95 -12.70 4.38 13.38
C LYS A 95 -14.09 3.97 12.94
N HIS A 96 -14.72 3.13 13.73
CA HIS A 96 -16.13 2.80 13.59
C HIS A 96 -16.94 3.67 14.54
N SER A 97 -18.02 4.27 14.05
CA SER A 97 -18.95 4.99 14.91
C SER A 97 -19.61 4.00 15.88
N MET A 98 -19.82 4.41 17.13
CA MET A 98 -20.40 3.59 18.21
C MET A 98 -21.92 3.36 18.07
N ASP A 99 -22.50 3.74 16.93
CA ASP A 99 -23.93 3.62 16.69
C ASP A 99 -24.30 2.25 16.07
N GLN A 100 -25.56 1.84 16.22
CA GLN A 100 -26.07 0.53 15.76
C GLN A 100 -25.88 0.31 14.25
N ASN A 101 -25.80 1.39 13.48
CA ASN A 101 -25.44 1.36 12.08
C ASN A 101 -23.93 1.62 11.93
N LYS A 102 -23.13 0.54 11.89
CA LYS A 102 -21.65 0.55 11.78
C LYS A 102 -21.16 1.15 10.45
N VAL A 103 -21.40 2.43 10.20
CA VAL A 103 -20.87 3.13 9.03
C VAL A 103 -19.37 3.35 9.25
N PRO A 104 -18.49 2.85 8.37
CA PRO A 104 -17.06 3.11 8.47
C PRO A 104 -16.78 4.58 8.16
N ILE A 105 -16.01 5.23 9.03
CA ILE A 105 -15.54 6.60 8.79
C ILE A 105 -14.24 6.49 7.99
N ARG A 106 -14.14 7.25 6.88
CA ARG A 106 -12.93 7.29 6.02
C ARG A 106 -11.72 7.71 6.86
N GLY A 107 -10.77 6.79 7.06
CA GLY A 107 -9.48 7.02 7.71
C GLY A 107 -8.35 7.37 6.75
N ASP A 108 -8.61 7.37 5.44
CA ASP A 108 -7.56 7.60 4.46
C ASP A 108 -7.23 9.08 4.32
N ILE A 109 -5.93 9.40 4.34
CA ILE A 109 -5.42 10.76 4.19
C ILE A 109 -5.15 11.02 2.71
N HIS A 110 -5.73 12.09 2.17
CA HIS A 110 -5.54 12.52 0.79
C HIS A 110 -4.72 13.81 0.80
N VAL A 111 -3.57 13.80 0.13
CA VAL A 111 -2.63 14.93 0.10
C VAL A 111 -2.51 15.47 -1.32
N ILE A 112 -2.64 16.78 -1.46
CA ILE A 112 -2.36 17.51 -2.70
C ILE A 112 -1.18 18.46 -2.48
N ILE A 113 -0.25 18.51 -3.44
CA ILE A 113 0.94 19.36 -3.37
C ILE A 113 0.87 20.36 -4.53
N VAL A 114 0.81 21.66 -4.20
CA VAL A 114 0.77 22.76 -5.17
C VAL A 114 1.92 23.72 -4.90
N GLY A 115 2.51 24.28 -5.95
CA GLY A 115 3.50 25.36 -5.86
C GLY A 115 4.27 25.53 -7.16
N ASP A 116 5.39 26.24 -7.11
CA ASP A 116 6.13 26.63 -8.31
C ASP A 116 6.76 25.45 -9.10
N PRO A 117 6.81 25.53 -10.44
CA PRO A 117 7.54 24.56 -11.23
C PRO A 117 9.03 24.58 -10.82
N GLY A 118 9.65 23.39 -10.73
CA GLY A 118 11.07 23.25 -10.35
C GLY A 118 11.33 22.89 -8.89
N LEU A 119 10.32 22.92 -8.01
CA LEU A 119 10.47 22.53 -6.59
C LEU A 119 10.53 21.01 -6.32
N GLY A 120 10.81 20.19 -7.34
CA GLY A 120 10.94 18.74 -7.17
C GLY A 120 9.66 17.98 -6.77
N LYS A 121 8.47 18.58 -6.88
CA LYS A 121 7.17 17.96 -6.52
C LYS A 121 6.98 16.55 -7.09
N SER A 122 7.21 16.39 -8.39
CA SER A 122 7.08 15.08 -9.06
C SER A 122 8.09 14.06 -8.54
N GLN A 123 9.30 14.49 -8.19
CA GLN A 123 10.32 13.61 -7.62
C GLN A 123 9.92 13.14 -6.22
N LEU A 124 9.32 14.04 -5.43
CA LEU A 124 8.82 13.72 -4.10
C LEU A 124 7.66 12.72 -4.15
N LEU A 125 6.72 12.89 -5.09
CA LEU A 125 5.62 11.93 -5.31
C LEU A 125 6.11 10.57 -5.83
N LYS A 126 7.14 10.55 -6.69
CA LYS A 126 7.77 9.29 -7.13
C LYS A 126 8.42 8.54 -5.96
N ALA A 127 9.12 9.25 -5.07
CA ALA A 127 9.69 8.66 -3.87
C ALA A 127 8.60 8.08 -2.94
N ALA A 128 7.47 8.79 -2.79
CA ALA A 128 6.32 8.28 -2.05
C ALA A 128 5.73 7.01 -2.66
N ALA A 129 5.59 6.97 -3.98
CA ALA A 129 5.11 5.79 -4.69
C ALA A 129 6.05 4.59 -4.53
N SER A 130 7.38 4.79 -4.54
CA SER A 130 8.34 3.70 -4.35
C SER A 130 8.40 3.16 -2.92
N VAL A 131 8.14 4.00 -1.92
CA VAL A 131 8.15 3.59 -0.51
C VAL A 131 6.83 2.91 -0.12
N SER A 132 5.73 3.28 -0.77
CA SER A 132 4.43 2.68 -0.49
C SER A 132 4.35 1.24 -1.03
N PRO A 133 3.88 0.26 -0.23
CA PRO A 133 3.81 -1.16 -0.63
C PRO A 133 2.85 -1.42 -1.80
N ARG A 134 1.94 -0.47 -2.09
CA ARG A 134 1.00 -0.51 -3.22
C ARG A 134 0.98 0.82 -3.98
N GLY A 135 2.09 1.57 -3.97
CA GLY A 135 2.17 2.86 -4.64
C GLY A 135 2.21 2.73 -6.16
N ILE A 136 1.29 3.39 -6.86
CA ILE A 136 1.31 3.51 -8.32
C ILE A 136 1.50 4.99 -8.66
N TYR A 137 2.58 5.30 -9.37
CA TYR A 137 2.80 6.64 -9.90
C TYR A 137 2.21 6.77 -11.30
N VAL A 138 1.34 7.76 -11.49
CA VAL A 138 0.62 7.97 -12.73
C VAL A 138 0.79 9.42 -13.20
N CYS A 139 1.09 9.60 -14.49
CA CYS A 139 1.13 10.92 -15.11
C CYS A 139 -0.21 11.23 -15.79
N GLY A 140 -0.80 12.39 -15.51
CA GLY A 140 -2.12 12.78 -16.02
C GLY A 140 -2.20 12.91 -17.55
N ASN A 141 -1.06 13.06 -18.24
CA ASN A 141 -1.03 13.25 -19.69
C ASN A 141 -1.29 11.96 -20.49
N THR A 142 -1.18 10.78 -19.87
CA THR A 142 -1.30 9.47 -20.54
C THR A 142 -2.41 8.61 -19.93
N THR A 143 -3.26 9.16 -19.06
CA THR A 143 -4.28 8.38 -18.37
C THR A 143 -5.69 8.81 -18.72
N THR A 144 -6.48 7.82 -19.14
CA THR A 144 -7.91 7.97 -19.40
C THR A 144 -8.69 7.55 -18.15
N ASN A 145 -9.94 8.02 -18.01
CA ASN A 145 -10.81 7.65 -16.88
C ASN A 145 -10.98 6.13 -16.75
N ALA A 146 -11.02 5.40 -17.88
CA ALA A 146 -11.08 3.94 -17.91
C ALA A 146 -9.79 3.27 -17.41
N GLY A 147 -8.64 3.93 -17.52
CA GLY A 147 -7.35 3.42 -17.03
C GLY A 147 -7.12 3.62 -15.52
N LEU A 148 -7.94 4.43 -14.84
CA LEU A 148 -7.85 4.68 -13.40
C LEU A 148 -8.85 3.83 -12.59
N THR A 149 -9.91 3.35 -13.23
CA THR A 149 -10.93 2.48 -12.63
C THR A 149 -10.93 1.12 -13.30
N VAL A 150 -11.54 0.11 -12.68
CA VAL A 150 -11.77 -1.17 -13.36
C VAL A 150 -12.70 -0.96 -14.54
N ALA A 151 -12.32 -1.46 -15.73
CA ALA A 151 -13.14 -1.45 -16.92
C ALA A 151 -13.68 -2.85 -17.20
N VAL A 152 -14.89 -2.92 -17.76
CA VAL A 152 -15.48 -4.18 -18.22
C VAL A 152 -15.24 -4.31 -19.71
N VAL A 153 -14.53 -5.35 -20.12
CA VAL A 153 -14.24 -5.65 -21.52
C VAL A 153 -14.98 -6.93 -21.90
N LYS A 154 -15.67 -6.89 -23.03
CA LYS A 154 -16.34 -8.07 -23.59
C LYS A 154 -15.38 -8.79 -24.53
N ASP A 155 -15.08 -10.05 -24.24
CA ASP A 155 -14.26 -10.86 -25.12
C ASP A 155 -15.09 -11.30 -26.35
N SER A 156 -14.58 -10.99 -27.54
CA SER A 156 -15.20 -11.34 -28.82
C SER A 156 -15.20 -12.83 -29.13
N MET A 157 -14.31 -13.60 -28.51
CA MET A 157 -14.17 -15.05 -28.76
C MET A 157 -15.09 -15.88 -27.85
N THR A 158 -15.21 -15.49 -26.58
CA THR A 158 -15.99 -16.23 -25.57
C THR A 158 -17.35 -15.59 -25.29
N ASN A 159 -17.61 -14.36 -25.77
CA ASN A 159 -18.78 -13.53 -25.42
C ASN A 159 -18.93 -13.23 -23.91
N ASP A 160 -17.92 -13.57 -23.11
CA ASP A 160 -17.91 -13.34 -21.67
C ASP A 160 -17.39 -11.94 -21.33
N TYR A 161 -17.77 -11.45 -20.15
CA TYR A 161 -17.30 -10.19 -19.61
C TYR A 161 -16.09 -10.42 -18.71
N ALA A 162 -14.96 -9.79 -19.04
CA ALA A 162 -13.76 -9.78 -18.24
C ALA A 162 -13.56 -8.40 -17.58
N PHE A 163 -13.03 -8.40 -16.36
CA PHE A 163 -12.61 -7.18 -15.68
C PHE A 163 -11.15 -6.90 -15.99
N GLU A 164 -10.87 -5.74 -16.59
CA GLU A 164 -9.51 -5.24 -16.75
C GLU A 164 -9.22 -4.26 -15.61
N ALA A 165 -8.17 -4.53 -14.85
CA ALA A 165 -7.76 -3.65 -13.75
C ALA A 165 -7.17 -2.36 -14.33
N GLY A 166 -7.79 -1.21 -14.01
CA GLY A 166 -7.26 0.11 -14.33
C GLY A 166 -5.90 0.31 -13.66
N GLY A 167 -4.86 0.44 -14.47
CA GLY A 167 -3.50 0.73 -14.00
C GLY A 167 -2.38 0.18 -14.88
N HIS A 168 -2.66 -0.76 -15.78
CA HIS A 168 -1.71 -1.23 -16.79
C HIS A 168 -2.47 -1.89 -17.95
N GLY A 169 -3.28 -1.09 -18.63
CA GLY A 169 -4.08 -1.51 -19.77
C GLY A 169 -4.04 -0.42 -20.83
N SER A 170 -3.26 -0.66 -21.87
CA SER A 170 -3.44 -0.16 -23.24
C SER A 170 -3.83 1.32 -23.44
N CYS A 171 -2.86 2.10 -23.94
CA CYS A 171 -3.10 2.82 -25.18
C CYS A 171 -2.62 1.92 -26.33
#